data_AF-A0A522PEU8-F1
#
_entry.id   AF-A0A522PEU8-F1
#
_cell.length_a   1.000
_cell.length_b   1.000
_cell.length_c   1.000
_cell.angle_alpha   90.00
_cell.angle_beta   90.00
_cell.angle_gamma   90.00
#
_symmetry.space_group_name_H-M   'P 1'
#
loop_
_entity.id
_entity.type
_entity.pdbx_description
1 polymer ?
#
loop_
_entity_poly.entity_id
_entity_poly.type
_entity_poly.pdbx_seq_one_letter_code
_entity_poly.pdbx_strand_id
1 'polypeptide(L)' 'MASSLRAIPAVGSIAPDFEAFEHTGGTVTLGELASRRPLILVFYRGAY' A
#
# COMPACT_ATOMS: atom_id res chain seq x y z
N MET A 1 10.51 21.24 7.86
CA MET A 1 9.81 20.50 6.79
C MET A 1 8.50 20.00 7.37
N ALA A 2 7.36 20.49 6.89
CA ALA A 2 6.06 20.10 7.43
C ALA A 2 5.76 18.64 7.05
N SER A 3 5.56 17.79 8.06
CA SER A 3 4.95 16.48 7.86
C SER A 3 3.53 16.72 7.39
N SER A 4 3.25 16.45 6.12
CA SER A 4 1.88 16.42 5.63
C SER A 4 1.18 15.26 6.34
N LEU A 5 0.18 15.58 7.15
CA LEU A 5 -0.76 14.58 7.67
C LEU A 5 -1.33 13.85 6.45
N ARG A 6 -0.88 12.62 6.19
CA ARG A 6 -1.41 11.78 5.13
C ARG A 6 -2.87 11.49 5.50
N ALA A 7 -3.79 12.15 4.81
CA ALA A 7 -5.21 11.90 4.97
C ALA A 7 -5.50 10.42 4.67
N ILE A 8 -6.30 9.77 5.52
CA ILE A 8 -6.80 8.42 5.24
C ILE A 8 -7.71 8.54 4.02
N PRO A 9 -7.46 7.79 2.93
CA PRO A 9 -8.31 7.85 1.74
C PRO A 9 -9.76 7.47 2.09
N ALA A 10 -10.71 8.24 1.60
CA ALA A 10 -12.14 7.93 1.76
C ALA A 10 -12.54 6.73 0.88
N VAL A 11 -13.61 6.02 1.26
CA VAL A 11 -14.19 4.96 0.42
C VAL A 11 -14.63 5.54 -0.93
N GLY A 12 -14.31 4.84 -2.03
CA GLY A 12 -14.60 5.30 -3.39
C GLY A 12 -13.51 6.20 -4.00
N SER A 13 -12.53 6.64 -3.20
CA SER A 13 -11.34 7.32 -3.73
C SER A 13 -10.37 6.33 -4.39
N ILE A 14 -9.53 6.84 -5.29
CA ILE A 14 -8.42 6.07 -5.87
C ILE A 14 -7.44 5.74 -4.75
N ALA A 15 -7.11 4.45 -4.61
CA ALA A 15 -6.14 4.02 -3.62
C ALA A 15 -4.74 4.60 -3.94
N PRO A 16 -4.01 5.15 -2.95
CA PRO A 16 -2.64 5.62 -3.17
C PRO A 16 -1.73 4.47 -3.59
N ASP A 17 -0.89 4.73 -4.58
CA ASP A 17 0.13 3.78 -5.00
C ASP A 17 1.19 3.60 -3.91
N PHE A 18 1.85 2.45 -3.90
CA PHE A 18 2.97 2.15 -3.02
C PHE A 18 3.97 1.23 -3.68
N GLU A 19 5.20 1.28 -3.19
CA GLU A 19 6.26 0.32 -3.45
C GLU A 19 6.67 -0.29 -2.10
N ALA A 20 6.76 -1.61 -2.03
CA ALA A 20 7.15 -2.32 -0.81
C ALA A 20 8.07 -3.49 -1.12
N PHE A 21 8.92 -3.82 -0.15
CA PHE A 21 9.69 -5.06 -0.19
C PHE A 21 8.83 -6.22 0.29
N GLU A 22 8.81 -7.29 -0.48
CA GLU A 22 8.22 -8.56 -0.06
C GLU A 22 9.24 -9.41 0.69
N HIS A 23 8.72 -10.39 1.44
CA HIS A 23 9.50 -11.30 2.30
C HIS A 23 10.56 -12.13 1.54
N THR A 24 10.41 -12.31 0.24
CA THR A 24 11.34 -13.00 -0.67
C THR A 24 12.48 -12.11 -1.15
N GLY A 25 12.50 -10.82 -0.76
CA GLY A 25 13.50 -9.84 -1.20
C GLY A 25 13.17 -9.17 -2.54
N GLY A 26 12.01 -9.48 -3.12
CA GLY A 26 11.47 -8.76 -4.27
C GLY A 26 10.89 -7.40 -3.91
N THR A 27 10.59 -6.62 -4.94
CA THR A 27 9.82 -5.38 -4.85
C THR A 27 8.45 -5.59 -5.48
N VAL A 28 7.43 -5.01 -4.87
CA VAL A 28 6.05 -5.07 -5.35
C VAL A 28 5.40 -3.69 -5.33
N THR A 29 4.68 -3.37 -6.40
CA THR A 29 3.87 -2.15 -6.51
C THR A 29 2.37 -2.43 -6.45
N LEU A 30 1.57 -1.46 -5.98
CA LEU A 30 0.11 -1.61 -6.00
C LEU A 30 -0.41 -1.72 -7.44
N GLY A 31 0.12 -0.92 -8.36
CA GLY A 31 -0.27 -0.94 -9.77
C GLY A 31 -0.15 -2.33 -10.41
N GLU A 32 0.96 -3.04 -10.17
CA GLU A 32 1.16 -4.39 -10.68
C GLU A 32 0.16 -5.39 -10.08
N LEU A 33 -0.06 -5.33 -8.76
CA LEU A 33 -0.98 -6.24 -8.07
C LEU A 33 -2.44 -6.00 -8.45
N ALA A 34 -2.86 -4.73 -8.56
CA ALA A 34 -4.25 -4.34 -8.76
C ALA A 34 -4.73 -4.61 -10.20
N SER A 35 -3.82 -4.69 -11.16
CA SER A 35 -4.13 -4.95 -12.58
C SER A 35 -4.81 -6.31 -12.84
N ARG A 36 -4.73 -7.26 -11.88
CA ARG A 36 -5.17 -8.65 -12.09
C ARG A 36 -6.45 -9.01 -11.33
N ARG A 37 -6.70 -8.40 -10.17
CA ARG A 37 -7.81 -8.74 -9.26
C ARG A 37 -7.98 -7.71 -8.15
N PRO A 38 -9.16 -7.64 -7.49
CA PRO A 38 -9.33 -6.89 -6.25
C PRO A 38 -8.36 -7.35 -5.16
N LEU A 39 -7.89 -6.42 -4.34
CA LEU A 39 -6.92 -6.65 -3.29
C LEU A 39 -7.46 -6.21 -1.94
N ILE A 40 -6.99 -6.87 -0.88
CA ILE A 40 -7.20 -6.47 0.51
C ILE A 40 -5.83 -6.09 1.07
N LEU A 41 -5.71 -4.85 1.55
CA LEU A 41 -4.49 -4.35 2.22
C LEU A 41 -4.70 -4.43 3.72
N VAL A 42 -3.84 -5.18 4.41
CA VAL A 42 -3.87 -5.34 5.86
C VAL A 42 -2.62 -4.72 6.45
N PHE A 43 -2.78 -3.61 7.16
CA PHE A 43 -1.71 -2.99 7.94
C PHE A 43 -1.67 -3.63 9.33
N TYR A 44 -0.51 -4.13 9.73
CA TYR A 44 -0.29 -4.72 11.05
C TYR A 44 1.03 -4.21 11.61
N ARG A 45 1.14 -4.21 12.95
CA ARG A 45 2.41 -3.93 13.61
C ARG A 45 3.27 -5.19 13.48
N GLY A 46 4.42 -5.07 12.80
CA GLY A 46 5.33 -6.19 12.60
C GLY A 46 5.74 -6.86 13.92
N ALA A 47 5.96 -8.18 13.88
CA ALA A 47 6.62 -8.88 14.96
C ALA A 47 8.11 -8.55 14.92
N TYR A 48 8.64 -8.08 16.05
CA TYR A 48 10.07 -7.77 16.24
C TYR A 48 10.91 -9.04 16.16
#